data_AF-A0A8X6I906-F1
#
_entry.id   AF-A0A8X6I906-F1
#
_cell.length_a   1.000
_cell.length_b   1.000
_cell.length_c   1.000
_cell.angle_alpha   90.00
_cell.angle_beta   90.00
_cell.angle_gamma   90.00
#
_symmetry.space_group_name_H-M   'P 1'
#
loop_
_entity.id
_entity.type
_entity.pdbx_description
1 polymer ?
#
loop_
_entity_poly.entity_id
_entity_poly.type
_entity_poly.pdbx_seq_one_letter_code
_entity_poly.pdbx_strand_id
1 'polypeptide(L)'
;MLGDKVSNLLVNLGEEELKDYESLKQVVLKEYEPSPKICLENFRKVKRYPDETFSQFVSRLTSMWLYYSKLRGANDFESVNQLIIADKMFEMLDSETATHIDVLQGEEWYKPRDLGKQWDAFYASKRRPYNGPARAKWNDSEKRSFHGNWGKQPFGEKRPDNLLSRKIFEKTKVSEFKKLTCFTCGVSDFRIL
;
A
#
# COMPACT_ATOMS: atom_id res chain seq x y z
N MET A 1 9.79 13.24 26.24
CA MET A 1 11.23 13.45 26.50
C MET A 1 11.94 12.12 26.40
N LEU A 2 13.13 12.10 25.80
CA LEU A 2 13.94 10.88 25.58
C LEU A 2 14.57 10.34 26.89
N GLY A 3 14.46 11.10 27.99
CA GLY A 3 15.24 10.88 29.22
C GLY A 3 14.92 9.60 29.98
N ASP A 4 13.64 9.33 30.29
CA ASP A 4 13.30 8.29 31.29
C ASP A 4 13.50 6.87 30.77
N LYS A 5 13.11 6.63 29.51
CA LYS A 5 13.28 5.32 28.85
C LYS A 5 14.75 4.99 28.59
N VAL A 6 15.54 5.95 28.10
CA VAL A 6 16.99 5.75 27.89
C VAL A 6 17.72 5.57 29.23
N SER A 7 17.35 6.33 30.27
CA SER A 7 17.96 6.18 31.60
C SER A 7 17.71 4.80 32.19
N ASN A 8 16.48 4.27 32.06
CA ASN A 8 16.17 2.91 32.50
C ASN A 8 16.89 1.84 31.66
N LEU A 9 17.09 2.10 30.37
CA LEU A 9 17.81 1.20 29.48
C LEU A 9 19.30 1.15 29.84
N LEU A 10 19.93 2.30 30.11
CA LEU A 10 21.32 2.41 30.56
C LEU A 10 21.60 1.67 31.88
N VAL A 11 20.63 1.65 32.80
CA VAL A 11 20.75 0.96 34.10
C VAL A 11 20.76 -0.57 33.95
N ASN A 12 20.19 -1.11 32.87
CA ASN A 12 20.05 -2.54 32.63
C ASN A 12 21.08 -3.11 31.64
N LEU A 13 21.93 -2.27 31.05
CA LEU A 13 22.98 -2.69 30.11
C LEU A 13 24.22 -3.21 30.86
N GLY A 14 24.85 -4.26 30.33
CA GLY A 14 26.10 -4.77 30.89
C GLY A 14 27.28 -3.80 30.69
N GLU A 15 28.30 -3.86 31.57
CA GLU A 15 29.50 -2.99 31.46
C GLU A 15 30.21 -3.08 30.09
N GLU A 16 30.07 -4.20 29.38
CA GLU A 16 30.65 -4.41 28.05
C GLU A 16 29.89 -3.66 26.94
N GLU A 17 28.56 -3.52 27.04
CA GLU A 17 27.71 -2.84 26.05
C GLU A 17 27.77 -1.30 26.17
N LEU A 18 28.15 -0.80 27.36
CA LEU A 18 28.32 0.62 27.65
C LEU A 18 29.68 1.19 27.18
N LYS A 19 30.68 0.34 26.92
CA LYS A 19 32.03 0.77 26.52
C LYS A 19 32.12 1.18 25.05
N ASP A 20 31.27 0.62 24.20
CA ASP A 20 31.23 0.93 22.78
C ASP A 20 30.01 1.81 22.44
N TYR A 21 30.29 3.01 21.95
CA TYR A 21 29.25 3.95 21.55
C TYR A 21 28.35 3.38 20.45
N GLU A 22 28.91 2.61 19.51
CA GLU A 22 28.12 2.10 18.40
C GLU A 22 27.16 1.00 18.85
N SER A 23 27.60 0.13 19.76
CA SER A 23 26.74 -0.84 20.46
C SER A 23 25.63 -0.15 21.25
N LEU A 24 25.96 0.86 22.08
CA LEU A 24 24.97 1.60 22.85
C LEU A 24 23.94 2.31 21.95
N LYS A 25 24.41 2.92 20.87
CA LYS A 25 23.57 3.57 19.86
C LYS A 25 22.62 2.56 19.20
N GLN A 26 23.08 1.35 18.90
CA GLN A 26 22.21 0.30 18.36
C GLN A 26 21.11 -0.11 19.34
N VAL A 27 21.43 -0.27 20.63
CA VAL A 27 20.41 -0.64 21.62
C VAL A 27 19.37 0.48 21.78
N VAL A 28 19.82 1.73 21.92
CA VAL A 28 18.91 2.88 22.04
C VAL A 28 18.03 3.00 20.79
N LEU A 29 18.60 2.83 19.60
CA LEU A 29 17.82 2.86 18.37
C LEU A 29 16.81 1.70 18.33
N LYS A 30 17.21 0.47 18.66
CA LYS A 30 16.31 -0.70 18.68
C LYS A 30 15.10 -0.49 19.60
N GLU A 31 15.29 0.12 20.77
CA GLU A 31 14.20 0.40 21.72
C GLU A 31 13.23 1.49 21.24
N TYR A 32 13.73 2.45 20.45
CA TYR A 32 12.93 3.58 19.95
C TYR A 32 12.41 3.38 18.52
N GLU A 33 12.93 2.38 17.80
CA GLU A 33 12.53 2.10 16.44
C GLU A 33 11.08 1.60 16.42
N PRO A 34 10.16 2.29 15.74
CA PRO A 34 8.78 1.84 15.67
C PRO A 34 8.72 0.48 14.98
N SER A 35 7.95 -0.46 15.56
CA SER A 35 7.76 -1.76 14.93
C SER A 35 7.21 -1.57 13.52
N PRO A 36 7.62 -2.39 12.53
CA PRO A 36 7.24 -2.11 11.14
C PRO A 36 5.72 -2.25 10.92
N LYS A 37 5.02 -2.98 11.80
CA LYS A 37 3.55 -3.01 11.86
C LYS A 37 2.94 -1.65 12.17
N ILE A 38 3.46 -0.94 13.17
CA ILE A 38 2.99 0.40 13.52
C ILE A 38 3.25 1.35 12.35
N CYS A 39 4.39 1.23 11.67
CA CYS A 39 4.71 2.00 10.47
C CYS A 39 3.66 1.77 9.35
N LEU A 40 3.34 0.51 9.06
CA LEU A 40 2.34 0.14 8.06
C LEU A 40 0.93 0.62 8.45
N GLU A 41 0.54 0.47 9.70
CA GLU A 41 -0.75 0.98 10.19
C GLU A 41 -0.84 2.49 10.08
N ASN A 42 0.21 3.21 10.47
CA ASN A 42 0.29 4.66 10.34
C ASN A 42 0.17 5.05 8.87
N PHE A 43 0.88 4.37 7.96
CA PHE A 43 0.79 4.59 6.52
C PHE A 43 -0.64 4.40 6.00
N ARG A 44 -1.34 3.34 6.42
CA ARG A 44 -2.73 3.06 6.01
C ARG A 44 -3.74 4.06 6.57
N LYS A 45 -3.52 4.56 7.79
CA LYS A 45 -4.43 5.47 8.50
C LYS A 45 -4.17 6.95 8.20
N VAL A 46 -3.06 7.26 7.55
CA VAL A 46 -2.62 8.63 7.34
C VAL A 46 -3.64 9.44 6.55
N LYS A 47 -3.88 10.68 6.99
CA LYS A 47 -4.73 11.64 6.32
C LYS A 47 -3.95 12.93 6.07
N ARG A 48 -4.46 13.72 5.13
CA ARG A 48 -3.93 15.05 4.88
C ARG A 48 -4.23 15.98 6.07
N TYR A 49 -3.25 16.71 6.56
CA TYR A 49 -3.45 17.78 7.54
C TYR A 49 -4.13 19.00 6.88
N PRO A 50 -4.91 19.79 7.64
CA PRO A 50 -5.58 20.96 7.08
C PRO A 50 -4.61 22.00 6.48
N ASP A 51 -3.47 22.17 7.15
CA ASP A 51 -2.43 23.17 6.91
C ASP A 51 -1.29 22.71 5.98
N GLU A 52 -1.24 21.43 5.60
CA GLU A 52 -0.23 20.93 4.67
C GLU A 52 -0.68 21.00 3.21
N THR A 53 0.22 21.33 2.29
CA THR A 53 -0.02 21.24 0.84
C THR A 53 -0.08 19.79 0.38
N PHE A 54 -0.72 19.51 -0.76
CA PHE A 54 -0.75 18.16 -1.33
C PHE A 54 0.67 17.63 -1.65
N SER A 55 1.60 18.49 -2.05
CA SER A 55 2.99 18.09 -2.30
C SER A 55 3.69 17.63 -1.02
N GLN A 56 3.49 18.35 0.09
CA GLN A 56 3.99 17.95 1.41
C GLN A 56 3.36 16.63 1.86
N PHE A 57 2.06 16.46 1.66
CA PHE A 57 1.37 15.20 1.97
C PHE A 57 1.94 14.01 1.21
N VAL A 58 2.12 14.15 -0.12
CA VAL A 58 2.71 13.08 -0.95
C VAL A 58 4.13 12.77 -0.49
N SER A 59 4.95 13.80 -0.26
CA SER A 59 6.33 13.61 0.23
C SER A 59 6.37 12.85 1.56
N ARG A 60 5.46 13.19 2.48
CA ARG A 60 5.32 12.52 3.78
C ARG A 60 4.84 11.07 3.62
N LEU A 61 3.82 10.85 2.80
CA LEU A 61 3.28 9.52 2.51
C LEU A 61 4.33 8.59 1.87
N THR A 62 5.07 9.10 0.89
CA THR A 62 6.18 8.37 0.24
C THR A 62 7.27 8.04 1.25
N SER A 63 7.65 8.99 2.11
CA SER A 63 8.66 8.76 3.14
C SER A 63 8.24 7.67 4.13
N MET A 64 6.97 7.64 4.53
CA MET A 64 6.42 6.58 5.40
C MET A 64 6.51 5.20 4.74
N TRP A 65 6.17 5.10 3.44
CA TRP A 65 6.28 3.84 2.70
C TRP A 65 7.73 3.37 2.56
N LEU A 66 8.63 4.25 2.14
CA LEU A 66 10.05 3.92 1.97
C LEU A 66 10.69 3.47 3.29
N TYR A 67 10.35 4.14 4.38
CA TYR A 67 10.80 3.75 5.71
C TYR A 67 10.28 2.36 6.10
N TYR A 68 8.99 2.07 5.89
CA TYR A 68 8.44 0.73 6.12
C TYR A 68 9.12 -0.35 5.28
N SER A 69 9.33 -0.10 3.97
CA SER A 69 10.01 -1.02 3.06
C SER A 69 11.43 -1.33 3.54
N LYS A 70 12.16 -0.30 3.99
CA LYS A 70 13.51 -0.42 4.55
C LYS A 70 13.53 -1.27 5.82
N LEU A 71 12.58 -1.04 6.74
CA LEU A 71 12.45 -1.84 7.97
C LEU A 71 12.22 -3.34 7.69
N ARG A 72 11.55 -3.65 6.58
CA ARG A 72 11.28 -5.02 6.13
C ARG A 72 12.40 -5.59 5.24
N GLY A 73 13.45 -4.82 4.97
CA GLY A 73 14.53 -5.23 4.07
C GLY A 73 14.10 -5.39 2.61
N ALA A 74 12.95 -4.84 2.21
CA ALA A 74 12.46 -4.90 0.83
C ALA A 74 13.07 -3.75 0.01
N ASN A 75 14.12 -4.06 -0.75
CA ASN A 75 14.92 -3.08 -1.50
C ASN A 75 14.82 -3.23 -3.02
N ASP A 76 14.45 -4.43 -3.50
CA ASP A 76 14.27 -4.71 -4.92
C ASP A 76 12.78 -4.74 -5.29
N PHE A 77 12.49 -4.49 -6.57
CA PHE A 77 11.11 -4.42 -7.07
C PHE A 77 10.29 -5.68 -6.74
N GLU A 78 10.92 -6.86 -6.84
CA GLU A 78 10.27 -8.13 -6.56
C GLU A 78 9.94 -8.28 -5.06
N SER A 79 10.88 -7.93 -4.18
CA SER A 79 10.67 -7.95 -2.72
C SER A 79 9.55 -7.01 -2.29
N VAL A 80 9.43 -5.83 -2.91
CA VAL A 80 8.34 -4.87 -2.63
C VAL A 80 7.00 -5.45 -3.08
N ASN A 81 6.94 -6.08 -4.26
CA ASN A 81 5.71 -6.76 -4.72
C ASN A 81 5.31 -7.88 -3.76
N GLN A 82 6.27 -8.72 -3.36
CA GLN A 82 6.03 -9.80 -2.40
C GLN A 82 5.58 -9.26 -1.04
N LEU A 83 6.15 -8.15 -0.57
CA LEU A 83 5.76 -7.49 0.67
C LEU A 83 4.31 -6.99 0.61
N ILE A 84 3.93 -6.30 -0.47
CA ILE A 84 2.55 -5.83 -0.68
C ILE A 84 1.56 -7.00 -0.68
N ILE A 85 1.89 -8.11 -1.36
CA ILE A 85 1.05 -9.30 -1.41
C ILE A 85 0.92 -9.94 -0.03
N ALA A 86 2.04 -10.10 0.70
CA ALA A 86 2.04 -10.66 2.05
C ALA A 86 1.20 -9.80 3.00
N ASP A 87 1.38 -8.47 2.95
CA ASP A 87 0.59 -7.53 3.75
C ASP A 87 -0.90 -7.60 3.43
N LYS A 88 -1.25 -7.83 2.15
CA LYS A 88 -2.64 -8.04 1.75
C LYS A 88 -3.20 -9.35 2.26
N MET A 89 -2.40 -10.42 2.24
CA MET A 89 -2.76 -11.70 2.83
C MET A 89 -3.04 -11.52 4.32
N PHE A 90 -2.15 -10.86 5.07
CA PHE A 90 -2.35 -10.59 6.49
C PHE A 90 -3.64 -9.83 6.82
N GLU A 91 -4.08 -8.89 5.96
CA GLU A 91 -5.36 -8.20 6.13
C GLU A 91 -6.59 -9.11 6.06
N MET A 92 -6.49 -10.26 5.40
CA MET A 92 -7.61 -11.19 5.21
C MET A 92 -7.80 -12.13 6.40
N LEU A 93 -6.79 -12.23 7.27
CA LEU A 93 -6.84 -13.12 8.42
C LEU A 93 -7.83 -12.66 9.48
N ASP A 94 -8.47 -13.63 10.13
CA ASP A 94 -9.11 -13.39 11.41
C ASP A 94 -8.07 -13.12 12.50
N SER A 95 -8.51 -12.52 13.61
CA SER A 95 -7.60 -12.09 14.68
C SER A 95 -6.82 -13.24 15.30
N GLU A 96 -7.39 -14.44 15.41
CA GLU A 96 -6.72 -15.59 16.03
C GLU A 96 -5.57 -16.08 15.14
N THR A 97 -5.87 -16.26 13.84
CA THR A 97 -4.87 -16.68 12.85
C THR A 97 -3.76 -15.64 12.67
N ALA A 98 -4.12 -14.35 12.65
CA ALA A 98 -3.15 -13.26 12.56
C ALA A 98 -2.17 -13.26 13.74
N THR A 99 -2.66 -13.44 14.97
CA THR A 99 -1.80 -13.51 16.16
C THR A 99 -0.88 -14.74 16.12
N HIS A 100 -1.39 -15.90 15.70
CA HIS A 100 -0.58 -17.11 15.60
C HIS A 100 0.60 -16.93 14.62
N ILE A 101 0.33 -16.43 13.43
CA ILE A 101 1.36 -16.23 12.41
C ILE A 101 2.33 -15.12 12.82
N ASP A 102 1.84 -14.10 13.53
CA ASP A 102 2.69 -13.05 14.05
C ASP A 102 3.75 -13.56 15.03
N VAL A 103 3.38 -14.52 15.88
CA VAL A 103 4.33 -15.18 16.78
C VAL A 103 5.37 -16.00 16.00
N LEU A 104 4.97 -16.62 14.89
CA LEU A 104 5.87 -17.43 14.07
C LEU A 104 6.89 -16.60 13.27
N GLN A 105 6.48 -15.43 12.77
CA GLN A 105 7.35 -14.60 11.92
C GLN A 105 8.40 -13.81 12.71
N GLY A 106 8.12 -13.46 13.98
CA GLY A 106 9.04 -12.69 14.81
C GLY A 106 9.37 -11.31 14.22
N GLU A 107 10.67 -11.01 14.07
CA GLU A 107 11.16 -9.75 13.47
C GLU A 107 11.13 -9.77 11.93
N GLU A 108 11.13 -10.96 11.31
CA GLU A 108 11.09 -11.15 9.86
C GLU A 108 9.64 -11.19 9.32
N TRP A 109 9.50 -11.29 7.99
CA TRP A 109 8.21 -11.43 7.33
C TRP A 109 8.24 -12.60 6.33
N TYR A 110 7.12 -13.32 6.24
CA TYR A 110 7.00 -14.41 5.28
C TYR A 110 6.70 -13.90 3.88
N LYS A 111 7.45 -14.40 2.90
CA LYS A 111 7.08 -14.26 1.49
C LYS A 111 5.71 -14.90 1.24
N PRO A 112 4.95 -14.42 0.24
CA PRO A 112 3.57 -14.89 -0.01
C PRO A 112 3.42 -16.41 -0.09
N ARG A 113 4.38 -17.08 -0.76
CA ARG A 113 4.37 -18.54 -0.90
C ARG A 113 4.49 -19.27 0.44
N ASP A 114 5.40 -18.81 1.30
CA ASP A 114 5.63 -19.45 2.59
C ASP A 114 4.54 -19.09 3.60
N LEU A 115 4.03 -17.86 3.53
CA LEU A 115 2.86 -17.44 4.28
C LEU A 115 1.64 -18.33 3.97
N GLY A 116 1.42 -18.65 2.68
CA GLY A 116 0.36 -19.57 2.27
C GLY A 116 0.51 -20.97 2.89
N LYS A 117 1.73 -21.52 2.97
CA LYS A 117 1.97 -22.81 3.64
C LYS A 117 1.65 -22.74 5.14
N GLN A 118 2.00 -21.64 5.81
CA GLN A 118 1.67 -21.45 7.23
C GLN A 118 0.16 -21.36 7.45
N TRP A 119 -0.57 -20.73 6.53
CA TRP A 119 -2.04 -20.70 6.57
C TRP A 119 -2.63 -22.09 6.44
N ASP A 120 -2.21 -22.85 5.43
CA ASP A 120 -2.70 -24.21 5.20
C ASP A 120 -2.44 -25.10 6.41
N ALA A 121 -1.23 -25.01 6.99
CA ALA A 121 -0.86 -25.75 8.20
C ALA A 121 -1.74 -25.38 9.40
N PHE A 122 -2.00 -24.09 9.62
CA PHE A 122 -2.85 -23.62 10.71
C PHE A 122 -4.28 -24.15 10.57
N TYR A 123 -4.91 -23.99 9.40
CA TYR A 123 -6.30 -24.43 9.20
C TYR A 123 -6.42 -25.96 9.18
N ALA A 124 -5.42 -26.68 8.66
CA ALA A 124 -5.36 -28.14 8.76
C ALA A 124 -5.34 -28.61 10.22
N SER A 125 -4.57 -27.93 11.08
CA SER A 125 -4.48 -28.26 12.52
C SER A 125 -5.80 -27.99 13.27
N LYS A 126 -6.55 -26.95 12.88
CA LYS A 126 -7.80 -26.54 13.53
C LYS A 126 -9.02 -27.37 13.09
N ARG A 127 -8.91 -28.19 12.04
CA ARG A 127 -10.04 -28.89 11.38
C ARG A 127 -11.21 -27.95 11.03
N ARG A 128 -10.92 -26.68 10.78
CA ARG A 128 -11.92 -25.68 10.38
C ARG A 128 -11.61 -25.23 8.95
N PRO A 129 -12.60 -25.25 8.03
CA PRO A 129 -12.43 -24.58 6.76
C PRO A 129 -12.30 -23.06 7.00
N TYR A 130 -11.51 -22.40 6.17
CA TYR A 130 -11.44 -20.94 6.15
C TYR A 130 -12.82 -20.37 5.80
N ASN A 131 -13.44 -19.64 6.73
CA ASN A 131 -14.79 -19.08 6.57
C ASN A 131 -14.79 -17.65 5.98
N GLY A 132 -13.67 -17.19 5.42
CA GLY A 132 -13.52 -15.82 4.93
C GLY A 132 -13.15 -14.82 6.05
N PRO A 133 -12.76 -13.58 5.69
CA PRO A 133 -12.36 -12.58 6.68
C PRO A 133 -13.51 -12.24 7.63
N ALA A 134 -13.26 -12.00 8.92
CA ALA A 134 -14.31 -11.55 9.86
C ALA A 134 -14.98 -10.23 9.43
N ARG A 135 -14.30 -9.42 8.62
CA ARG A 135 -14.81 -8.17 8.03
C ARG A 135 -15.68 -8.39 6.78
N ALA A 136 -15.86 -9.64 6.37
CA ALA A 136 -16.43 -10.04 5.10
C ALA A 136 -17.90 -10.45 5.18
N LYS A 137 -18.77 -9.53 5.61
CA LYS A 137 -20.12 -9.48 5.03
C LYS A 137 -20.07 -8.54 3.82
N TRP A 138 -19.38 -8.98 2.76
CA TRP A 138 -19.33 -8.24 1.49
C TRP A 138 -20.67 -8.42 0.78
N ASN A 139 -21.28 -7.31 0.37
CA ASN A 139 -22.51 -7.33 -0.42
C ASN A 139 -22.21 -7.85 -1.83
N ASP A 140 -23.10 -8.69 -2.38
CA ASP A 140 -22.97 -9.33 -3.70
C ASP A 140 -22.73 -8.38 -4.89
N SER A 141 -22.91 -7.07 -4.71
CA SER A 141 -22.65 -6.05 -5.74
C SER A 141 -21.17 -5.91 -6.10
N GLU A 142 -20.24 -6.21 -5.19
CA GLU A 142 -18.80 -6.01 -5.43
C GLU A 142 -18.12 -7.22 -6.11
N LYS A 143 -18.72 -8.42 -6.02
CA LYS A 143 -18.23 -9.62 -6.72
C LYS A 143 -18.20 -9.46 -8.24
N ARG A 144 -19.13 -8.66 -8.80
CA ARG A 144 -19.19 -8.39 -10.25
C ARG A 144 -18.06 -7.48 -10.72
N SER A 145 -17.43 -6.72 -9.83
CA SER A 145 -16.38 -5.76 -10.18
C SER A 145 -15.00 -6.41 -10.28
N PHE A 146 -14.73 -7.51 -9.56
CA PHE A 146 -13.44 -8.19 -9.58
C PHE A 146 -13.27 -9.21 -10.73
N HIS A 147 -14.36 -9.73 -11.30
CA HIS A 147 -14.34 -10.56 -12.52
C HIS A 147 -14.37 -9.74 -13.82
N GLY A 148 -14.24 -8.42 -13.73
CA GLY A 148 -14.15 -7.52 -14.88
C GLY A 148 -12.73 -7.43 -15.45
N ASN A 149 -12.36 -8.39 -16.30
CA ASN A 149 -11.45 -8.21 -17.44
C ASN A 149 -10.08 -7.51 -17.18
N TRP A 150 -9.23 -8.11 -16.36
CA TRP A 150 -7.79 -7.77 -16.31
C TRP A 150 -7.01 -8.44 -17.46
N GLY A 151 -7.36 -8.10 -18.70
CA GLY A 151 -6.69 -8.66 -19.87
C GLY A 151 -7.02 -8.03 -21.23
N LYS A 152 -8.03 -7.16 -21.34
CA LYS A 152 -8.27 -6.42 -22.59
C LYS A 152 -8.80 -5.02 -22.32
N GLN A 153 -7.93 -4.02 -22.38
CA GLN A 153 -8.32 -2.65 -22.73
C GLN A 153 -7.40 -2.15 -23.85
N PRO A 154 -7.92 -1.82 -25.05
CA PRO A 154 -7.23 -0.91 -25.93
C PRO A 154 -7.27 0.48 -25.29
N PHE A 155 -6.12 1.15 -25.31
CA PHE A 155 -5.93 2.52 -24.84
C PHE A 155 -6.89 3.46 -25.58
N GLY A 156 -7.98 3.85 -24.90
CA GLY A 156 -8.97 4.81 -25.35
C GLY A 156 -9.06 5.93 -24.32
N GLU A 157 -8.27 6.97 -24.56
CA GLU A 157 -8.12 8.16 -23.74
C GLU A 157 -9.46 8.92 -23.62
N LYS A 158 -10.06 8.94 -22.42
CA LYS A 158 -11.06 9.95 -22.08
C LYS A 158 -10.36 11.06 -21.31
N ARG A 159 -10.07 12.17 -21.99
CA ARG A 159 -9.82 13.44 -21.30
C ARG A 159 -11.15 14.08 -20.87
N PRO A 160 -11.18 14.71 -19.69
CA PRO A 160 -12.34 15.46 -19.19
C PRO A 160 -12.46 16.78 -19.95
N ASP A 161 -13.51 17.57 -19.66
CA ASP A 161 -13.52 19.05 -19.61
C ASP A 161 -14.97 19.54 -19.80
N ASN A 162 -15.54 20.55 -19.13
CA ASN A 162 -15.06 21.46 -18.09
C ASN A 162 -16.24 22.29 -17.52
N LEU A 163 -16.07 22.76 -16.27
CA LEU A 163 -16.41 24.08 -15.70
C LEU A 163 -17.78 24.79 -15.91
N LEU A 164 -18.32 25.22 -14.76
CA LEU A 164 -19.15 26.41 -14.47
C LEU A 164 -20.51 26.66 -15.16
N SER A 165 -21.52 26.76 -14.28
CA SER A 165 -22.66 27.68 -14.28
C SER A 165 -23.91 27.40 -15.15
N ARG A 166 -25.02 27.21 -14.42
CA ARG A 166 -26.41 27.06 -14.88
C ARG A 166 -26.89 28.26 -15.72
N LYS A 167 -27.57 28.00 -16.85
CA LYS A 167 -29.05 28.11 -17.03
C LYS A 167 -29.45 28.03 -18.52
N ILE A 168 -30.40 27.12 -18.79
CA ILE A 168 -31.60 27.24 -19.63
C ILE A 168 -31.46 27.55 -21.14
N PHE A 169 -32.19 26.72 -21.92
CA PHE A 169 -32.89 26.98 -23.19
C PHE A 169 -32.35 26.31 -24.48
N GLU A 170 -33.24 25.47 -24.99
CA GLU A 170 -33.56 25.14 -26.38
C GLU A 170 -32.60 24.38 -27.32
N LYS A 171 -33.29 23.49 -28.06
CA LYS A 171 -32.80 22.56 -29.07
C LYS A 171 -32.55 23.29 -30.39
N THR A 172 -31.39 23.08 -31.00
CA THR A 172 -31.30 23.07 -32.47
C THR A 172 -30.21 22.13 -32.94
N LYS A 173 -30.60 21.07 -33.68
CA LYS A 173 -29.71 20.28 -34.53
C LYS A 173 -29.26 21.16 -35.69
N VAL A 174 -27.95 21.25 -35.98
CA VAL A 174 -27.47 21.41 -37.37
C VAL A 174 -26.14 20.67 -37.53
N SER A 175 -26.13 19.86 -38.59
CA SER A 175 -25.07 19.11 -39.24
C SER A 175 -23.98 20.00 -39.86
N GLU A 176 -22.70 19.59 -39.76
CA GLU A 176 -21.75 19.58 -40.89
C GLU A 176 -20.40 18.99 -40.47
N PHE A 177 -20.01 17.85 -41.08
CA PHE A 177 -18.67 17.27 -40.94
C PHE A 177 -17.68 18.09 -41.78
N LYS A 178 -16.78 18.85 -41.15
CA LYS A 178 -15.60 19.40 -41.83
C LYS A 178 -14.44 18.40 -41.75
N LYS A 179 -13.87 18.06 -42.91
CA LYS A 179 -12.71 17.17 -43.04
C LYS A 179 -11.51 17.75 -42.28
N LEU A 180 -10.94 16.95 -41.38
CA LEU A 180 -9.75 17.31 -40.59
C LEU A 180 -8.49 17.17 -41.45
N THR A 181 -7.66 18.21 -41.50
CA THR A 181 -6.32 18.22 -42.10
C THR A 181 -5.25 18.07 -41.02
N CYS A 182 -4.09 17.50 -41.36
CA CYS A 182 -2.98 17.35 -40.42
C CYS A 182 -2.45 18.71 -39.94
N PHE A 183 -2.35 18.91 -38.63
CA PHE A 183 -1.94 20.18 -38.02
C PHE A 183 -0.47 20.57 -38.30
N THR A 184 0.39 19.59 -38.62
CA THR A 184 1.82 19.85 -38.82
C THR A 184 2.23 19.97 -40.30
N CYS A 185 1.44 19.42 -41.23
CA CYS A 185 1.75 19.47 -42.67
C CYS A 185 0.60 19.91 -43.58
N GLY A 186 -0.60 20.14 -43.04
CA GLY A 186 -1.76 20.65 -43.78
C GLY A 186 -2.42 19.66 -44.74
N VAL A 187 -1.91 18.43 -44.90
CA VAL A 187 -2.46 17.46 -45.86
C VAL A 187 -3.59 16.64 -45.22
N SER A 188 -4.67 16.47 -45.98
CA SER A 188 -5.82 15.60 -45.64
C SER A 188 -5.80 14.35 -46.50
N ASP A 189 -4.88 13.41 -46.23
CA ASP A 189 -5.00 12.03 -46.69
C ASP A 189 -3.94 11.15 -45.99
N PHE A 190 -4.37 10.20 -45.16
CA PHE A 190 -3.51 9.13 -44.64
C PHE A 190 -3.78 7.87 -45.47
N ARG A 191 -3.04 7.70 -46.58
CA ARG A 191 -2.86 6.39 -47.22
C ARG A 191 -1.52 5.82 -46.74
N ILE A 192 -1.59 4.76 -45.94
CA ILE A 192 -0.42 3.95 -45.58
C ILE A 192 -0.33 2.84 -46.62
N LEU A 193 0.82 2.75 -47.31
CA LEU A 193 1.20 1.60 -48.14
C LEU A 193 1.52 0.39 -47.25
#